data_AF-A0A9W2Y3L9-F1
#
_entry.id   AF-A0A9W2Y3L9-F1
#
_cell.length_a   1.000
_cell.length_b   1.000
_cell.length_c   1.000
_cell.angle_alpha   90.00
_cell.angle_beta   90.00
_cell.angle_gamma   90.00
#
_symmetry.space_group_name_H-M   'P 1'
#
loop_
_entity.id
_entity.type
_entity.pdbx_description
1 polymer ?
#
loop_
_entity_poly.entity_id
_entity_poly.type
_entity_poly.pdbx_seq_one_letter_code
_entity_poly.pdbx_strand_id
1 'polypeptide(L)'
;MGVSRLDKFYRRLLLTKLFIGGWGTPEDLKRIFEFRKIIGNRERCRSLVPENYPVYINKTEDHSDCQIHNGFFFSPLEHLVPGILPPEAVKARFQFIVPKRWKKNRSVCIHLAGTGDHFFWRRRTLMARPMIKEAGMASLLLENPYYGYRKPKDQLRSSLKNVSDLFVMGGALILESTVLLHWLEREGYWPLGMTGISMGGYMSSLAVTNWPKPIPLIPCLSWSTASSVFTTGVLSKAVNWTELEKQYAINSVYEEEIIKLLEYCGADSFKMNTEVVVGSEDGGVGDRIDHLLSSHVNTDGMNLDSLRKSLRAENTLHEKKTDTTKYCRPSLHKESISFMKGVMDECTHMANFSVPVDTSLIIVVQAKEDAYIPRTGVLSLQEIWPGCEVRYLNGGHISAYLFKQNVFRQAIYDAFNRFCLKYPNQH
;
A
#
# COMPACT_ATOMS: atom_id res chain seq x y z
N MET A 1 -8.73 18.28 11.59
CA MET A 1 -9.62 17.31 12.27
C MET A 1 -8.87 16.67 13.42
N GLY A 2 -9.55 16.38 14.54
CA GLY A 2 -8.94 15.71 15.69
C GLY A 2 -8.57 14.25 15.40
N VAL A 3 -7.59 13.72 16.13
CA VAL A 3 -7.15 12.31 16.03
C VAL A 3 -7.83 11.48 17.11
N SER A 4 -8.35 10.30 16.76
CA SER A 4 -9.09 9.41 17.66
C SER A 4 -8.31 9.08 18.95
N ARG A 5 -8.95 9.32 20.10
CA ARG A 5 -8.40 8.94 21.42
C ARG A 5 -8.40 7.42 21.62
N LEU A 6 -9.42 6.73 21.11
CA LEU A 6 -9.51 5.26 21.18
C LEU A 6 -8.36 4.60 20.42
N ASP A 7 -8.02 5.10 19.23
CA ASP A 7 -6.92 4.56 18.43
C ASP A 7 -5.58 4.67 19.18
N LYS A 8 -5.32 5.85 19.76
CA LYS A 8 -4.13 6.11 20.59
C LYS A 8 -4.09 5.21 21.82
N PHE A 9 -5.23 5.06 22.51
CA PHE A 9 -5.33 4.22 23.70
C PHE A 9 -5.11 2.73 23.37
N TYR A 10 -5.80 2.20 22.35
CA TYR A 10 -5.62 0.82 21.90
C TYR A 10 -4.16 0.53 21.54
N ARG A 11 -3.48 1.45 20.85
CA ARG A 11 -2.06 1.29 20.53
C ARG A 11 -1.17 1.26 21.77
N ARG A 12 -1.47 2.06 22.81
CA ARG A 12 -0.72 2.04 24.08
C ARG A 12 -0.86 0.71 24.83
N LEU A 13 -1.99 0.01 24.69
CA LEU A 13 -2.19 -1.31 25.30
C LEU A 13 -1.37 -2.41 24.63
N LEU A 14 -1.00 -2.23 23.36
CA LEU A 14 -0.17 -3.18 22.64
C LEU A 14 1.32 -2.92 22.95
N LEU A 15 1.92 -3.79 23.77
CA LEU A 15 3.34 -3.72 24.14
C LEU A 15 4.28 -4.31 23.08
N THR A 16 3.74 -4.97 22.05
CA THR A 16 4.58 -5.59 21.01
C THR A 16 5.22 -4.54 20.11
N LYS A 17 6.52 -4.72 19.88
CA LYS A 17 7.30 -3.98 18.89
C LYS A 17 7.18 -4.64 17.51
N LEU A 18 7.41 -3.83 16.48
CA LEU A 18 7.52 -4.22 15.07
C LEU A 18 8.98 -4.14 14.65
N PHE A 19 9.34 -4.93 13.65
CA PHE A 19 10.67 -4.91 13.02
C PHE A 19 11.81 -5.17 14.00
N ILE A 20 11.59 -6.12 14.92
CA ILE A 20 12.57 -6.47 15.96
C ILE A 20 13.85 -7.13 15.42
N GLY A 21 13.80 -7.68 14.20
CA GLY A 21 14.94 -8.19 13.44
C GLY A 21 15.59 -7.13 12.53
N GLY A 22 15.01 -5.93 12.45
CA GLY A 22 15.57 -4.80 11.71
C GLY A 22 15.07 -4.68 10.26
N TRP A 23 15.96 -4.35 9.33
CA TRP A 23 15.59 -4.03 7.95
C TRP A 23 15.27 -5.27 7.10
N GLY A 24 15.92 -6.40 7.40
CA GLY A 24 16.03 -7.56 6.51
C GLY A 24 17.46 -7.70 6.01
N THR A 25 17.79 -8.77 5.29
CA THR A 25 19.14 -8.89 4.71
C THR A 25 19.28 -7.91 3.52
N PRO A 26 20.45 -7.27 3.32
CA PRO A 26 20.67 -6.42 2.16
C PRO A 26 20.43 -7.15 0.84
N GLU A 27 20.84 -8.42 0.74
CA GLU A 27 20.65 -9.26 -0.44
C GLU A 27 19.17 -9.45 -0.77
N ASP A 28 18.33 -9.75 0.24
CA ASP A 28 16.90 -9.89 0.03
C ASP A 28 16.24 -8.56 -0.33
N LEU A 29 16.66 -7.43 0.26
CA LEU A 29 16.16 -6.11 -0.13
C LEU A 29 16.47 -5.79 -1.60
N LYS A 30 17.70 -6.06 -2.07
CA LYS A 30 18.06 -5.89 -3.49
C LYS A 30 17.15 -6.70 -4.40
N ARG A 31 16.97 -7.99 -4.09
CA ARG A 31 16.10 -8.91 -4.84
C ARG A 31 14.65 -8.47 -4.84
N ILE A 32 14.14 -8.00 -3.70
CA ILE A 32 12.78 -7.47 -3.56
C ILE A 32 12.61 -6.22 -4.42
N PHE A 33 13.54 -5.27 -4.40
CA PHE A 33 13.44 -4.03 -5.16
C PHE A 33 13.54 -4.27 -6.66
N GLU A 34 14.44 -5.14 -7.11
CA GLU A 34 14.51 -5.57 -8.50
C GLU A 34 13.20 -6.22 -8.95
N PHE A 35 12.66 -7.15 -8.15
CA PHE A 35 11.40 -7.81 -8.48
C PHE A 35 10.21 -6.85 -8.44
N ARG A 36 10.21 -5.88 -7.52
CA ARG A 36 9.19 -4.83 -7.41
C ARG A 36 9.06 -4.01 -8.68
N LYS A 37 10.15 -3.74 -9.40
CA LYS A 37 10.11 -3.06 -10.72
C LYS A 37 9.42 -3.88 -11.81
N ILE A 38 9.33 -5.20 -11.63
CA ILE A 38 8.57 -6.09 -12.52
C ILE A 38 7.10 -6.08 -12.12
N ILE A 39 6.78 -6.36 -10.85
CA ILE A 39 5.40 -6.45 -10.38
C ILE A 39 4.70 -5.10 -10.19
N GLY A 40 5.42 -3.98 -10.25
CA GLY A 40 4.82 -2.65 -10.33
C GLY A 40 4.23 -2.31 -11.70
N ASN A 41 4.64 -3.06 -12.74
CA ASN A 41 4.21 -2.85 -14.11
C ASN A 41 3.26 -3.97 -14.56
N ARG A 42 2.01 -3.64 -14.84
CA ARG A 42 0.97 -4.60 -15.24
C ARG A 42 1.36 -5.44 -16.45
N GLU A 43 1.95 -4.83 -17.47
CA GLU A 43 2.31 -5.55 -18.71
C GLU A 43 3.44 -6.57 -18.49
N ARG A 44 4.34 -6.29 -17.55
CA ARG A 44 5.38 -7.24 -17.13
C ARG A 44 4.83 -8.28 -16.15
N CYS A 45 3.91 -7.89 -15.27
CA CYS A 45 3.36 -8.78 -14.25
C CYS A 45 2.36 -9.80 -14.80
N ARG A 46 1.57 -9.44 -15.84
CA ARG A 46 0.48 -10.28 -16.37
C ARG A 46 0.92 -11.66 -16.83
N SER A 47 2.17 -11.81 -17.28
CA SER A 47 2.72 -13.09 -17.76
C SER A 47 3.37 -13.94 -16.67
N LEU A 48 3.51 -13.42 -15.44
CA LEU A 48 4.18 -14.12 -14.35
C LEU A 48 3.31 -15.23 -13.74
N VAL A 49 1.99 -15.12 -13.86
CA VAL A 49 1.04 -16.08 -13.33
C VAL A 49 0.22 -16.65 -14.50
N PRO A 50 0.45 -17.90 -14.91
CA PRO A 50 -0.36 -18.56 -15.92
C PRO A 50 -1.86 -18.56 -15.60
N GLU A 51 -2.72 -18.38 -16.60
CA GLU A 51 -4.17 -18.42 -16.41
C GLU A 51 -4.64 -19.76 -15.83
N ASN A 52 -3.98 -20.86 -16.19
CA ASN A 52 -4.28 -22.22 -15.71
C ASN A 52 -3.53 -22.60 -14.42
N TYR A 53 -3.03 -21.63 -13.64
CA TYR A 53 -2.30 -21.91 -12.39
C TYR A 53 -3.08 -22.86 -11.47
N PRO A 54 -2.43 -23.90 -10.91
CA PRO A 54 -3.14 -24.93 -10.16
C PRO A 54 -3.66 -24.42 -8.82
N VAL A 55 -4.95 -24.64 -8.58
CA VAL A 55 -5.64 -24.35 -7.32
C VAL A 55 -6.38 -25.61 -6.87
N TYR A 56 -6.22 -25.96 -5.59
CA TYR A 56 -6.73 -27.21 -5.04
C TYR A 56 -7.76 -26.94 -3.95
N ILE A 57 -8.89 -27.66 -4.00
CA ILE A 57 -9.88 -27.69 -2.92
C ILE A 57 -9.64 -28.96 -2.11
N ASN A 58 -9.34 -28.81 -0.81
CA ASN A 58 -9.03 -29.96 0.05
C ASN A 58 -10.23 -30.44 0.89
N LYS A 59 -11.17 -29.54 1.20
CA LYS A 59 -12.34 -29.86 2.02
C LYS A 59 -13.49 -28.94 1.70
N THR A 60 -14.67 -29.51 1.48
CA THR A 60 -15.92 -28.75 1.39
C THR A 60 -16.76 -29.04 2.64
N GLU A 61 -17.24 -27.98 3.28
CA GLU A 61 -18.17 -28.06 4.41
C GLU A 61 -19.52 -27.52 3.97
N ASP A 62 -20.57 -28.31 4.17
CA ASP A 62 -21.94 -27.88 3.89
C ASP A 62 -22.56 -27.28 5.15
N HIS A 63 -23.00 -26.02 5.05
CA HIS A 63 -23.69 -25.29 6.11
C HIS A 63 -25.13 -24.97 5.66
N SER A 64 -25.99 -24.52 6.58
CA SER A 64 -27.40 -24.26 6.25
C SER A 64 -27.60 -23.16 5.20
N ASP A 65 -26.75 -22.12 5.21
CA ASP A 65 -26.84 -20.95 4.34
C ASP A 65 -25.79 -20.91 3.22
N CYS A 66 -24.71 -21.71 3.31
CA CYS A 66 -23.58 -21.63 2.40
C CYS A 66 -22.79 -22.95 2.33
N GLN A 67 -21.91 -23.04 1.32
CA GLN A 67 -20.84 -24.02 1.26
C GLN A 67 -19.52 -23.31 1.54
N ILE A 68 -18.64 -23.95 2.32
CA ILE A 68 -17.29 -23.43 2.61
C ILE A 68 -16.28 -24.40 2.01
N HIS A 69 -15.59 -23.96 0.97
CA HIS A 69 -14.47 -24.68 0.39
C HIS A 69 -13.17 -24.18 1.01
N ASN A 70 -12.45 -25.07 1.67
CA ASN A 70 -11.07 -24.83 2.05
C ASN A 70 -10.20 -25.20 0.85
N GLY A 71 -9.26 -24.32 0.50
CA GLY A 71 -8.39 -24.54 -0.64
C GLY A 71 -6.99 -24.01 -0.40
N PHE A 72 -6.09 -24.40 -1.29
CA PHE A 72 -4.71 -23.96 -1.29
C PHE A 72 -4.10 -23.95 -2.69
N PHE A 73 -2.99 -23.25 -2.81
CA PHE A 73 -2.06 -23.31 -3.93
C PHE A 73 -0.66 -22.94 -3.42
N PHE A 74 0.36 -23.13 -4.24
CA PHE A 74 1.72 -22.71 -3.90
C PHE A 74 1.94 -21.28 -4.41
N SER A 75 2.47 -20.41 -3.55
CA SER A 75 2.66 -18.99 -3.88
C SER A 75 3.60 -18.85 -5.10
N PRO A 76 3.20 -18.15 -6.17
CA PRO A 76 4.08 -17.94 -7.33
C PRO A 76 5.40 -17.24 -6.96
N LEU A 77 5.39 -16.43 -5.88
CA LEU A 77 6.58 -15.74 -5.42
C LEU A 77 7.72 -16.70 -5.05
N GLU A 78 7.41 -17.91 -4.57
CA GLU A 78 8.43 -18.92 -4.25
C GLU A 78 9.21 -19.35 -5.49
N HIS A 79 8.58 -19.37 -6.66
CA HIS A 79 9.24 -19.75 -7.91
C HIS A 79 9.96 -18.56 -8.56
N LEU A 80 9.42 -17.35 -8.39
CA LEU A 80 9.93 -16.13 -9.02
C LEU A 80 11.09 -15.50 -8.23
N VAL A 81 11.08 -15.63 -6.90
CA VAL A 81 12.14 -15.14 -6.01
C VAL A 81 12.43 -16.21 -4.95
N PRO A 82 13.14 -17.31 -5.31
CA PRO A 82 13.27 -18.48 -4.45
C PRO A 82 13.85 -18.21 -3.07
N GLY A 83 13.25 -18.78 -2.03
CA GLY A 83 13.70 -18.61 -0.65
C GLY A 83 13.41 -17.24 -0.02
N ILE A 84 12.71 -16.33 -0.71
CA ILE A 84 12.30 -15.05 -0.11
C ILE A 84 11.14 -15.20 0.88
N LEU A 85 10.28 -16.19 0.66
CA LEU A 85 9.18 -16.51 1.56
C LEU A 85 9.67 -17.42 2.67
N PRO A 86 9.20 -17.22 3.92
CA PRO A 86 9.41 -18.24 4.94
C PRO A 86 8.69 -19.54 4.52
N PRO A 87 9.23 -20.72 4.85
CA PRO A 87 8.66 -22.00 4.43
C PRO A 87 7.18 -22.17 4.77
N GLU A 88 6.75 -21.66 5.93
CA GLU A 88 5.34 -21.71 6.35
C GLU A 88 4.41 -20.91 5.42
N ALA A 89 4.92 -19.87 4.77
CA ALA A 89 4.15 -19.01 3.89
C ALA A 89 4.10 -19.48 2.43
N VAL A 90 4.92 -20.46 2.02
CA VAL A 90 4.94 -20.96 0.63
C VAL A 90 3.57 -21.52 0.20
N LYS A 91 2.88 -22.23 1.11
CA LYS A 91 1.53 -22.75 0.86
C LYS A 91 0.48 -21.68 1.16
N ALA A 92 -0.01 -21.00 0.13
CA ALA A 92 -1.12 -20.07 0.24
C ALA A 92 -2.43 -20.83 0.53
N ARG A 93 -3.21 -20.35 1.50
CA ARG A 93 -4.44 -20.99 1.98
C ARG A 93 -5.60 -20.02 1.89
N PHE A 94 -6.76 -20.51 1.46
CA PHE A 94 -7.96 -19.71 1.39
C PHE A 94 -9.21 -20.47 1.84
N GLN A 95 -10.23 -19.69 2.22
CA GLN A 95 -11.61 -20.17 2.33
C GLN A 95 -12.48 -19.48 1.29
N PHE A 96 -13.22 -20.27 0.53
CA PHE A 96 -14.21 -19.76 -0.42
C PHE A 96 -15.61 -20.09 0.08
N ILE A 97 -16.38 -19.05 0.40
CA ILE A 97 -17.71 -19.15 1.00
C ILE A 97 -18.73 -18.80 -0.08
N VAL A 98 -19.49 -19.81 -0.49
CA VAL A 98 -20.39 -19.77 -1.64
C VAL A 98 -21.84 -19.88 -1.17
N PRO A 99 -22.75 -18.98 -1.61
CA PRO A 99 -24.16 -19.10 -1.26
C PRO A 99 -24.78 -20.33 -1.92
N LYS A 100 -25.70 -21.02 -1.22
CA LYS A 100 -26.46 -22.13 -1.82
C LYS A 100 -27.42 -21.69 -2.93
N ARG A 101 -27.80 -20.41 -2.94
CA ARG A 101 -28.68 -19.80 -3.94
C ARG A 101 -28.14 -18.42 -4.31
N TRP A 102 -27.94 -18.19 -5.59
CA TRP A 102 -27.54 -16.90 -6.14
C TRP A 102 -28.76 -16.01 -6.34
N LYS A 103 -28.66 -14.71 -6.04
CA LYS A 103 -29.75 -13.75 -6.28
C LYS A 103 -29.79 -13.26 -7.72
N LYS A 104 -28.62 -13.03 -8.32
CA LYS A 104 -28.45 -12.55 -9.70
C LYS A 104 -27.28 -13.26 -10.36
N ASN A 105 -26.08 -12.70 -10.19
CA ASN A 105 -24.85 -13.20 -10.80
C ASN A 105 -24.08 -14.07 -9.80
N ARG A 106 -23.13 -14.87 -10.30
CA ARG A 106 -22.17 -15.63 -9.48
C ARG A 106 -21.04 -14.71 -8.97
N SER A 107 -21.41 -13.62 -8.28
CA SER A 107 -20.47 -12.57 -7.89
C SER A 107 -19.56 -13.03 -6.75
N VAL A 108 -18.27 -12.69 -6.86
CA VAL A 108 -17.26 -13.04 -5.84
C VAL A 108 -16.42 -11.82 -5.50
N CYS A 109 -16.28 -11.53 -4.21
CA CYS A 109 -15.26 -10.58 -3.74
C CYS A 109 -14.14 -11.31 -3.00
N ILE A 110 -12.90 -11.06 -3.39
CA ILE A 110 -11.70 -11.50 -2.67
C ILE A 110 -11.44 -10.52 -1.53
N HIS A 111 -11.26 -11.03 -0.31
CA HIS A 111 -10.96 -10.24 0.88
C HIS A 111 -9.53 -10.50 1.34
N LEU A 112 -8.70 -9.46 1.40
CA LEU A 112 -7.38 -9.53 2.02
C LEU A 112 -7.43 -9.13 3.50
N ALA A 113 -6.61 -9.77 4.32
CA ALA A 113 -6.66 -9.66 5.76
C ALA A 113 -6.01 -8.35 6.26
N GLY A 114 -6.64 -7.69 7.24
CA GLY A 114 -6.06 -6.56 7.96
C GLY A 114 -5.09 -7.00 9.05
N THR A 115 -4.35 -6.05 9.64
CA THR A 115 -3.29 -6.40 10.62
C THR A 115 -3.83 -7.22 11.79
N GLY A 116 -3.24 -8.40 12.03
CA GLY A 116 -3.65 -9.31 13.12
C GLY A 116 -4.88 -10.17 12.85
N ASP A 117 -5.49 -10.10 11.66
CA ASP A 117 -6.58 -10.97 11.24
C ASP A 117 -6.07 -12.36 10.83
N HIS A 118 -5.68 -13.15 11.84
CA HIS A 118 -5.24 -14.52 11.64
C HIS A 118 -6.41 -15.43 11.25
N PHE A 119 -6.12 -16.42 10.38
CA PHE A 119 -7.11 -17.35 9.85
C PHE A 119 -8.25 -16.60 9.11
N PHE A 120 -9.49 -17.10 9.25
CA PHE A 120 -10.62 -16.65 8.43
C PHE A 120 -11.82 -16.17 9.25
N TRP A 121 -11.86 -16.46 10.57
CA TRP A 121 -13.09 -16.35 11.36
C TRP A 121 -13.72 -14.96 11.29
N ARG A 122 -12.94 -13.90 11.46
CA ARG A 122 -13.47 -12.54 11.51
C ARG A 122 -14.07 -12.11 10.18
N ARG A 123 -13.31 -12.25 9.08
CA ARG A 123 -13.81 -11.96 7.73
C ARG A 123 -15.00 -12.83 7.36
N ARG A 124 -14.98 -14.12 7.71
CA ARG A 124 -16.09 -15.04 7.46
C ARG A 124 -17.35 -14.61 8.18
N THR A 125 -17.26 -14.33 9.48
CA THR A 125 -18.43 -14.04 10.32
C THR A 125 -18.97 -12.64 10.10
N LEU A 126 -18.11 -11.63 9.96
CA LEU A 126 -18.52 -10.22 9.93
C LEU A 126 -18.69 -9.66 8.51
N MET A 127 -18.11 -10.30 7.49
CA MET A 127 -18.23 -9.89 6.09
C MET A 127 -18.95 -10.94 5.25
N ALA A 128 -18.34 -12.11 5.04
CA ALA A 128 -18.82 -13.09 4.05
C ALA A 128 -20.23 -13.60 4.33
N ARG A 129 -20.53 -14.05 5.56
CA ARG A 129 -21.86 -14.58 5.90
C ARG A 129 -22.97 -13.52 5.79
N PRO A 130 -22.79 -12.28 6.28
CA PRO A 130 -23.72 -11.20 5.98
C PRO A 130 -23.89 -10.94 4.48
N MET A 131 -22.81 -10.94 3.68
CA MET A 131 -22.87 -10.72 2.22
C MET A 131 -23.69 -11.78 1.48
N ILE A 132 -23.65 -13.03 1.95
CA ILE A 132 -24.52 -14.08 1.43
C ILE A 132 -25.99 -13.76 1.68
N LYS A 133 -26.36 -13.34 2.90
CA LYS A 133 -27.76 -13.02 3.25
C LYS A 133 -28.25 -11.76 2.53
N GLU A 134 -27.44 -10.71 2.58
CA GLU A 134 -27.78 -9.37 2.09
C GLU A 134 -27.82 -9.33 0.55
N ALA A 135 -26.82 -9.92 -0.13
CA ALA A 135 -26.63 -9.78 -1.58
C ALA A 135 -26.62 -11.11 -2.36
N GLY A 136 -26.61 -12.27 -1.69
CA GLY A 136 -26.45 -13.56 -2.39
C GLY A 136 -25.10 -13.66 -3.09
N MET A 137 -24.07 -13.07 -2.49
CA MET A 137 -22.73 -12.88 -3.05
C MET A 137 -21.72 -13.74 -2.30
N ALA A 138 -20.77 -14.32 -3.02
CA ALA A 138 -19.71 -15.13 -2.44
C ALA A 138 -18.50 -14.30 -2.02
N SER A 139 -17.72 -14.85 -1.09
CA SER A 139 -16.47 -14.25 -0.61
C SER A 139 -15.34 -15.27 -0.64
N LEU A 140 -14.20 -14.87 -1.16
CA LEU A 140 -12.96 -15.65 -1.08
C LEU A 140 -12.00 -14.97 -0.11
N LEU A 141 -11.58 -15.68 0.93
CA LEU A 141 -10.76 -15.17 2.03
C LEU A 141 -9.36 -15.77 1.92
N LEU A 142 -8.38 -15.00 1.48
CA LEU A 142 -6.98 -15.42 1.44
C LEU A 142 -6.33 -15.20 2.82
N GLU A 143 -5.60 -16.17 3.35
CA GLU A 143 -4.77 -15.99 4.54
C GLU A 143 -3.45 -15.35 4.12
N ASN A 144 -3.13 -14.16 4.63
CA ASN A 144 -1.90 -13.46 4.25
C ASN A 144 -0.64 -14.25 4.66
N PRO A 145 0.49 -14.06 3.95
CA PRO A 145 1.80 -14.47 4.45
C PRO A 145 2.02 -13.99 5.90
N TYR A 146 2.80 -14.72 6.69
CA TYR A 146 3.09 -14.42 8.10
C TYR A 146 1.92 -14.54 9.07
N TYR A 147 0.71 -14.98 8.64
CA TYR A 147 -0.50 -14.99 9.47
C TYR A 147 -1.05 -16.41 9.63
N GLY A 148 -1.63 -16.71 10.79
CA GLY A 148 -2.30 -17.99 11.07
C GLY A 148 -1.40 -19.18 10.74
N TYR A 149 -1.79 -20.02 9.79
CA TYR A 149 -0.99 -21.18 9.39
C TYR A 149 0.27 -20.84 8.59
N ARG A 150 0.38 -19.60 8.09
CA ARG A 150 1.50 -19.08 7.29
C ARG A 150 2.50 -18.27 8.12
N LYS A 151 2.35 -18.27 9.45
CA LYS A 151 3.17 -17.49 10.38
C LYS A 151 4.45 -18.26 10.76
N PRO A 152 5.65 -17.65 10.65
CA PRO A 152 6.87 -18.22 11.20
C PRO A 152 6.72 -18.58 12.69
N LYS A 153 7.34 -19.69 13.11
CA LYS A 153 7.17 -20.23 14.47
C LYS A 153 7.63 -19.25 15.55
N ASP A 154 8.69 -18.52 15.27
CA ASP A 154 9.34 -17.56 16.14
C ASP A 154 8.79 -16.13 16.01
N GLN A 155 7.76 -15.91 15.18
CA GLN A 155 7.06 -14.63 15.10
C GLN A 155 5.98 -14.51 16.17
N LEU A 156 6.00 -13.41 16.92
CA LEU A 156 4.98 -13.10 17.91
C LEU A 156 3.77 -12.40 17.27
N ARG A 157 2.59 -13.05 17.32
CA ARG A 157 1.34 -12.51 16.75
C ARG A 157 1.54 -12.06 15.29
N SER A 158 1.05 -10.88 14.93
CA SER A 158 1.20 -10.26 13.60
C SER A 158 2.36 -9.27 13.50
N SER A 159 3.26 -9.24 14.49
CA SER A 159 4.43 -8.36 14.46
C SER A 159 5.48 -8.93 13.50
N LEU A 160 5.56 -8.37 12.30
CA LEU A 160 6.61 -8.69 11.32
C LEU A 160 7.99 -8.43 11.91
N LYS A 161 8.94 -9.33 11.61
CA LYS A 161 10.28 -9.32 12.20
C LYS A 161 11.18 -8.32 11.51
N ASN A 162 11.09 -8.23 10.18
CA ASN A 162 11.88 -7.32 9.39
C ASN A 162 10.99 -6.36 8.62
N VAL A 163 11.55 -5.22 8.21
CA VAL A 163 10.89 -4.30 7.27
C VAL A 163 10.64 -5.01 5.94
N SER A 164 11.63 -5.77 5.44
CA SER A 164 11.51 -6.56 4.21
C SER A 164 10.33 -7.54 4.20
N ASP A 165 9.96 -8.13 5.36
CA ASP A 165 8.85 -9.07 5.47
C ASP A 165 7.52 -8.45 4.97
N LEU A 166 7.35 -7.12 5.14
CA LEU A 166 6.17 -6.41 4.65
C LEU A 166 6.11 -6.40 3.13
N PHE A 167 7.25 -6.25 2.46
CA PHE A 167 7.34 -6.21 1.00
C PHE A 167 7.22 -7.61 0.41
N VAL A 168 7.80 -8.61 1.07
CA VAL A 168 7.58 -10.03 0.73
C VAL A 168 6.09 -10.36 0.82
N MET A 169 5.40 -9.94 1.89
CA MET A 169 3.96 -10.11 2.01
C MET A 169 3.21 -9.43 0.86
N GLY A 170 3.56 -8.19 0.52
CA GLY A 170 2.93 -7.44 -0.57
C GLY A 170 3.11 -8.11 -1.93
N GLY A 171 4.34 -8.46 -2.29
CA GLY A 171 4.65 -9.14 -3.55
C GLY A 171 3.93 -10.49 -3.69
N ALA A 172 3.87 -11.27 -2.60
CA ALA A 172 3.12 -12.52 -2.58
C ALA A 172 1.62 -12.27 -2.78
N LEU A 173 1.02 -11.32 -2.05
CA LEU A 173 -0.41 -11.04 -2.15
C LEU A 173 -0.83 -10.50 -3.52
N ILE A 174 0.03 -9.75 -4.21
CA ILE A 174 -0.21 -9.33 -5.60
C ILE A 174 -0.36 -10.56 -6.51
N LEU A 175 0.64 -11.44 -6.51
CA LEU A 175 0.66 -12.63 -7.37
C LEU A 175 -0.41 -13.66 -6.99
N GLU A 176 -0.60 -13.90 -5.69
CA GLU A 176 -1.60 -14.81 -5.15
C GLU A 176 -3.03 -14.35 -5.45
N SER A 177 -3.28 -13.04 -5.49
CA SER A 177 -4.57 -12.50 -5.91
C SER A 177 -4.82 -12.76 -7.39
N THR A 178 -3.81 -12.62 -8.25
CA THR A 178 -3.90 -12.95 -9.68
C THR A 178 -4.22 -14.43 -9.90
N VAL A 179 -3.59 -15.35 -9.15
CA VAL A 179 -3.93 -16.79 -9.19
C VAL A 179 -5.43 -17.00 -8.91
N LEU A 180 -5.94 -16.37 -7.84
CA LEU A 180 -7.32 -16.53 -7.41
C LEU A 180 -8.32 -15.89 -8.39
N LEU A 181 -7.97 -14.75 -8.98
CA LEU A 181 -8.81 -14.11 -10.00
C LEU A 181 -8.90 -14.97 -11.27
N HIS A 182 -7.78 -15.51 -11.76
CA HIS A 182 -7.80 -16.45 -12.90
C HIS A 182 -8.57 -17.73 -12.60
N TRP A 183 -8.39 -18.29 -11.40
CA TRP A 183 -9.15 -19.46 -10.98
C TRP A 183 -10.64 -19.18 -10.93
N LEU A 184 -11.07 -18.09 -10.30
CA LEU A 184 -12.48 -17.72 -10.23
C LEU A 184 -13.09 -17.43 -11.61
N GLU A 185 -12.36 -16.76 -12.49
CA GLU A 185 -12.81 -16.49 -13.86
C GLU A 185 -13.01 -17.80 -14.64
N ARG A 186 -12.05 -18.73 -14.57
CA ARG A 186 -12.15 -20.04 -15.22
C ARG A 186 -13.32 -20.88 -14.69
N GLU A 187 -13.63 -20.78 -13.40
CA GLU A 187 -14.77 -21.47 -12.77
C GLU A 187 -16.13 -20.79 -13.06
N GLY A 188 -16.14 -19.73 -13.89
CA GLY A 188 -17.33 -19.03 -14.36
C GLY A 188 -17.98 -18.14 -13.30
N TYR A 189 -17.18 -17.57 -12.39
CA TYR A 189 -17.64 -16.57 -11.43
C TYR A 189 -17.55 -15.17 -12.02
N TRP A 190 -18.62 -14.41 -11.88
CA TRP A 190 -18.72 -13.05 -12.40
C TRP A 190 -19.84 -12.27 -11.71
N PRO A 191 -19.71 -10.94 -11.50
CA PRO A 191 -18.46 -10.18 -11.58
C PRO A 191 -17.50 -10.55 -10.44
N LEU A 192 -16.20 -10.32 -10.66
CA LEU A 192 -15.15 -10.46 -9.65
C LEU A 192 -14.80 -9.08 -9.08
N GLY A 193 -14.39 -9.01 -7.83
CA GLY A 193 -13.93 -7.77 -7.20
C GLY A 193 -13.01 -8.03 -6.00
N MET A 194 -12.38 -6.98 -5.49
CA MET A 194 -11.45 -7.08 -4.37
C MET A 194 -11.73 -6.07 -3.27
N THR A 195 -11.50 -6.48 -2.03
CA THR A 195 -11.60 -5.63 -0.85
C THR A 195 -10.57 -6.05 0.19
N GLY A 196 -10.38 -5.18 1.17
CA GLY A 196 -9.70 -5.50 2.41
C GLY A 196 -9.85 -4.35 3.38
N ILE A 197 -9.47 -4.59 4.64
CA ILE A 197 -9.53 -3.57 5.68
C ILE A 197 -8.12 -3.31 6.21
N SER A 198 -7.78 -2.03 6.42
CA SER A 198 -6.47 -1.59 6.90
C SER A 198 -5.35 -2.09 5.97
N MET A 199 -4.34 -2.78 6.49
CA MET A 199 -3.32 -3.46 5.67
C MET A 199 -3.92 -4.29 4.53
N GLY A 200 -5.06 -4.98 4.74
CA GLY A 200 -5.72 -5.73 3.66
C GLY A 200 -6.29 -4.83 2.56
N GLY A 201 -6.82 -3.65 2.92
CA GLY A 201 -7.32 -2.68 1.95
C GLY A 201 -6.18 -2.16 1.08
N TYR A 202 -5.07 -1.84 1.74
CA TYR A 202 -3.82 -1.43 1.10
C TYR A 202 -3.27 -2.51 0.14
N MET A 203 -3.21 -3.77 0.57
CA MET A 203 -2.75 -4.86 -0.29
C MET A 203 -3.72 -5.16 -1.43
N SER A 204 -5.03 -5.00 -1.23
CA SER A 204 -6.01 -5.21 -2.29
C SER A 204 -5.88 -4.15 -3.38
N SER A 205 -5.55 -2.92 -2.98
CA SER A 205 -5.21 -1.82 -3.87
C SER A 205 -4.00 -2.15 -4.74
N LEU A 206 -2.91 -2.66 -4.15
CA LEU A 206 -1.74 -3.09 -4.92
C LEU A 206 -2.07 -4.25 -5.88
N ALA A 207 -2.81 -5.25 -5.42
CA ALA A 207 -3.14 -6.42 -6.24
C ALA A 207 -3.87 -6.06 -7.55
N VAL A 208 -4.88 -5.18 -7.48
CA VAL A 208 -5.67 -4.83 -8.68
C VAL A 208 -4.90 -3.97 -9.70
N THR A 209 -3.78 -3.35 -9.32
CA THR A 209 -2.93 -2.61 -10.29
C THR A 209 -2.42 -3.52 -11.42
N ASN A 210 -2.28 -4.81 -11.14
CA ASN A 210 -1.80 -5.81 -12.08
C ASN A 210 -2.90 -6.62 -12.77
N TRP A 211 -4.17 -6.41 -12.41
CA TRP A 211 -5.26 -7.08 -13.09
C TRP A 211 -5.56 -6.39 -14.43
N PRO A 212 -5.60 -7.13 -15.56
CA PRO A 212 -5.71 -6.53 -16.90
C PRO A 212 -7.14 -6.19 -17.34
N LYS A 213 -8.14 -6.37 -16.47
CA LYS A 213 -9.56 -6.08 -16.77
C LYS A 213 -10.13 -5.08 -15.76
N PRO A 214 -11.21 -4.36 -16.10
CA PRO A 214 -11.93 -3.55 -15.12
C PRO A 214 -12.37 -4.40 -13.92
N ILE A 215 -12.23 -3.90 -12.70
CA ILE A 215 -12.54 -4.64 -11.47
C ILE A 215 -12.99 -3.68 -10.35
N PRO A 216 -14.13 -3.95 -9.68
CA PRO A 216 -14.49 -3.30 -8.42
C PRO A 216 -13.39 -3.46 -7.37
N LEU A 217 -12.89 -2.34 -6.84
CA LEU A 217 -11.97 -2.32 -5.72
C LEU A 217 -12.56 -1.49 -4.57
N ILE A 218 -12.55 -2.07 -3.37
CA ILE A 218 -13.11 -1.44 -2.17
C ILE A 218 -12.08 -1.50 -1.02
N PRO A 219 -11.08 -0.61 -1.01
CA PRO A 219 -10.08 -0.56 0.03
C PRO A 219 -10.63 0.23 1.23
N CYS A 220 -10.75 -0.44 2.37
CA CYS A 220 -11.28 0.16 3.60
C CYS A 220 -10.15 0.50 4.57
N LEU A 221 -10.17 1.70 5.14
CA LEU A 221 -9.23 2.18 6.16
C LEU A 221 -7.76 2.09 5.72
N SER A 222 -7.47 2.36 4.45
CA SER A 222 -6.13 2.28 3.88
C SER A 222 -5.87 3.43 2.91
N TRP A 223 -4.63 3.90 2.79
CA TRP A 223 -4.30 5.03 1.91
C TRP A 223 -3.21 4.68 0.90
N SER A 224 -2.59 5.67 0.28
CA SER A 224 -1.68 5.51 -0.85
C SER A 224 -0.29 4.96 -0.54
N THR A 225 0.16 4.97 0.72
CA THR A 225 1.48 4.44 1.12
C THR A 225 1.50 3.94 2.57
N ALA A 226 2.40 3.01 2.87
CA ALA A 226 2.72 2.58 4.23
C ALA A 226 3.75 3.50 4.92
N SER A 227 4.44 4.37 4.18
CA SER A 227 5.48 5.26 4.71
C SER A 227 4.98 6.12 5.87
N SER A 228 3.84 6.81 5.71
CA SER A 228 3.27 7.64 6.80
C SER A 228 2.81 6.81 8.01
N VAL A 229 2.37 5.58 7.79
CA VAL A 229 1.92 4.65 8.84
C VAL A 229 3.07 4.35 9.81
N PHE A 230 4.25 4.06 9.28
CA PHE A 230 5.42 3.67 10.08
C PHE A 230 6.31 4.84 10.50
N THR A 231 6.22 6.00 9.87
CA THR A 231 7.09 7.15 10.19
C THR A 231 6.41 8.24 11.02
N THR A 232 5.09 8.44 10.87
CA THR A 232 4.38 9.54 11.55
C THR A 232 3.14 9.09 12.34
N GLY A 233 2.53 7.95 11.98
CA GLY A 233 1.31 7.44 12.61
C GLY A 233 1.50 6.82 13.99
N VAL A 234 0.42 6.38 14.64
CA VAL A 234 0.52 5.72 15.96
C VAL A 234 1.36 4.44 15.93
N LEU A 235 1.54 3.83 14.75
CA LEU A 235 2.40 2.66 14.55
C LEU A 235 3.89 3.01 14.53
N SER A 236 4.30 4.26 14.26
CA SER A 236 5.72 4.65 14.33
C SER A 236 6.31 4.44 15.73
N LYS A 237 5.48 4.53 16.78
CA LYS A 237 5.87 4.28 18.18
C LYS A 237 6.10 2.79 18.47
N ALA A 238 5.54 1.91 17.65
CA ALA A 238 5.70 0.46 17.76
C ALA A 238 6.93 -0.04 16.99
N VAL A 239 7.48 0.74 16.06
CA VAL A 239 8.72 0.40 15.34
C VAL A 239 9.90 0.34 16.33
N ASN A 240 10.76 -0.66 16.17
CA ASN A 240 12.00 -0.78 16.92
C ASN A 240 13.12 0.08 16.30
N TRP A 241 13.00 1.40 16.44
CA TRP A 241 13.97 2.36 15.88
C TRP A 241 15.39 2.12 16.35
N THR A 242 15.60 1.69 17.61
CA THR A 242 16.93 1.39 18.14
C THR A 242 17.65 0.32 17.33
N GLU A 243 16.96 -0.76 16.95
CA GLU A 243 17.57 -1.82 16.13
C GLU A 243 17.79 -1.36 14.68
N LEU A 244 16.84 -0.62 14.11
CA LEU A 244 16.95 -0.10 12.74
C LEU A 244 18.11 0.91 12.59
N GLU A 245 18.23 1.84 13.54
CA GLU A 245 19.33 2.83 13.59
C GLU A 245 20.68 2.14 13.75
N LYS A 246 20.76 1.14 14.65
CA LYS A 246 21.97 0.34 14.84
C LYS A 246 22.39 -0.37 13.55
N GLN A 247 21.47 -1.04 12.86
CA GLN A 247 21.78 -1.74 11.60
C GLN A 247 22.17 -0.76 10.49
N TYR A 248 21.46 0.36 10.37
CA TYR A 248 21.76 1.40 9.39
C TYR A 248 23.16 1.99 9.61
N ALA A 249 23.55 2.25 10.87
CA ALA A 249 24.87 2.81 11.19
C ALA A 249 26.03 1.83 11.00
N ILE A 250 25.83 0.53 11.28
CA ILE A 250 26.91 -0.47 11.28
C ILE A 250 27.15 -1.05 9.88
N ASN A 251 26.09 -1.18 9.07
CA ASN A 251 26.18 -1.80 7.75
C ASN A 251 26.06 -0.74 6.65
N SER A 252 27.21 -0.32 6.10
CA SER A 252 27.27 0.72 5.07
C SER A 252 26.51 0.36 3.79
N VAL A 253 26.24 -0.93 3.53
CA VAL A 253 25.47 -1.39 2.36
C VAL A 253 24.10 -0.71 2.28
N TYR A 254 23.45 -0.42 3.41
CA TYR A 254 22.16 0.27 3.40
C TYR A 254 22.26 1.70 2.83
N GLU A 255 23.27 2.45 3.27
CA GLU A 255 23.50 3.84 2.84
C GLU A 255 24.12 3.90 1.43
N GLU A 256 25.10 3.03 1.16
CA GLU A 256 25.95 3.13 -0.02
C GLU A 256 25.38 2.40 -1.23
N GLU A 257 24.56 1.36 -1.04
CA GLU A 257 24.05 0.52 -2.12
C GLU A 257 22.51 0.53 -2.18
N ILE A 258 21.83 0.22 -1.07
CA ILE A 258 20.37 0.06 -1.07
C ILE A 258 19.67 1.39 -1.41
N ILE A 259 20.14 2.52 -0.87
CA ILE A 259 19.61 3.84 -1.22
C ILE A 259 19.62 4.11 -2.73
N LYS A 260 20.66 3.66 -3.45
CA LYS A 260 20.79 3.88 -4.90
C LYS A 260 19.80 3.08 -5.74
N LEU A 261 19.19 2.04 -5.15
CA LEU A 261 18.17 1.23 -5.81
C LEU A 261 16.77 1.83 -5.70
N LEU A 262 16.56 2.75 -4.74
CA LEU A 262 15.29 3.42 -4.53
C LEU A 262 15.05 4.40 -5.67
N GLU A 263 13.96 4.18 -6.41
CA GLU A 263 13.53 5.09 -7.45
C GLU A 263 12.75 6.23 -6.79
N TYR A 264 13.40 7.39 -6.68
CA TYR A 264 12.72 8.61 -6.24
C TYR A 264 11.67 8.99 -7.30
N CYS A 265 10.41 8.67 -7.02
CA CYS A 265 9.30 8.85 -7.95
C CYS A 265 8.84 10.31 -8.16
N GLY A 266 9.62 11.31 -7.74
CA GLY A 266 9.35 12.74 -7.98
C GLY A 266 8.14 13.32 -7.23
N ALA A 267 7.23 12.48 -6.75
CA ALA A 267 6.24 12.78 -5.75
C ALA A 267 6.76 12.21 -4.43
N ASP A 268 7.43 13.04 -3.63
CA ASP A 268 7.59 12.73 -2.20
C ASP A 268 6.18 12.42 -1.69
N SER A 269 6.00 11.25 -1.06
CA SER A 269 4.68 10.85 -0.55
C SER A 269 4.08 12.00 0.24
N PHE A 270 4.93 12.75 0.93
CA PHE A 270 4.62 14.03 1.54
C PHE A 270 4.72 15.16 0.51
N LYS A 271 3.60 15.83 0.19
CA LYS A 271 3.56 17.16 -0.43
C LYS A 271 4.50 18.06 0.36
N MET A 272 5.65 18.36 -0.22
CA MET A 272 6.53 19.41 0.25
C MET A 272 5.76 20.72 0.06
N ASN A 273 5.18 21.25 1.14
CA ASN A 273 4.92 22.69 1.19
C ASN A 273 6.30 23.33 1.23
N THR A 274 6.82 23.72 0.07
CA THR A 274 7.92 24.67 -0.02
C THR A 274 7.36 26.07 0.29
N GLU A 275 6.78 26.24 1.47
CA GLU A 275 6.73 27.56 2.10
C GLU A 275 8.02 27.67 2.87
N VAL A 276 9.02 28.27 2.21
CA VAL A 276 10.15 28.86 2.91
C VAL A 276 9.55 29.82 3.94
N VAL A 277 9.53 29.40 5.19
CA VAL A 277 9.28 30.30 6.32
C VAL A 277 10.47 31.24 6.40
N VAL A 278 10.45 32.30 5.61
CA VAL A 278 11.17 33.52 5.91
C VAL A 278 10.40 34.14 7.07
N GLY A 279 10.89 33.90 8.28
CA GLY A 279 10.43 34.66 9.44
C GLY A 279 10.85 36.12 9.28
N SER A 280 9.87 37.02 9.38
CA SER A 280 9.84 38.28 10.16
C SER A 280 11.08 39.19 10.05
N GLU A 281 11.00 40.48 9.71
CA GLU A 281 10.01 41.52 9.97
C GLU A 281 10.38 42.74 9.10
N ASP A 282 9.37 43.49 8.65
CA ASP A 282 9.22 44.95 8.85
C ASP A 282 8.73 45.74 7.61
N GLY A 283 7.67 46.52 7.84
CA GLY A 283 7.35 47.79 7.16
C GLY A 283 6.80 47.80 5.73
N GLY A 284 5.47 48.00 5.61
CA GLY A 284 4.98 49.13 4.79
C GLY A 284 4.20 48.86 3.49
N VAL A 285 2.87 48.93 3.60
CA VAL A 285 1.89 49.67 2.75
C VAL A 285 1.89 49.50 1.21
N GLY A 286 0.72 49.05 0.70
CA GLY A 286 0.15 49.33 -0.63
C GLY A 286 0.73 48.50 -1.78
N ASP A 287 0.03 48.14 -2.85
CA ASP A 287 -1.35 48.27 -3.25
C ASP A 287 -1.59 47.24 -4.37
N ARG A 288 -2.77 46.63 -4.35
CA ARG A 288 -3.64 46.20 -5.45
C ARG A 288 -3.11 45.91 -6.88
N ILE A 289 -3.68 44.80 -7.42
CA ILE A 289 -4.16 44.55 -8.81
C ILE A 289 -3.20 43.87 -9.80
N ASP A 290 -3.45 42.57 -9.95
CA ASP A 290 -3.89 41.87 -11.17
C ASP A 290 -3.24 42.10 -12.56
N HIS A 291 -3.00 40.93 -13.17
CA HIS A 291 -3.30 40.57 -14.56
C HIS A 291 -2.27 40.82 -15.67
N LEU A 292 -2.24 39.79 -16.53
CA LEU A 292 -1.87 39.75 -17.95
C LEU A 292 -0.42 39.41 -18.31
N LEU A 293 -0.20 38.10 -18.36
CA LEU A 293 0.42 37.47 -19.53
C LEU A 293 -0.12 38.08 -20.83
N SER A 294 0.77 38.62 -21.64
CA SER A 294 0.62 38.63 -23.09
C SER A 294 1.98 38.77 -23.74
N SER A 295 2.35 37.68 -24.41
CA SER A 295 3.05 37.59 -25.69
C SER A 295 4.32 38.42 -25.92
N HIS A 296 5.42 37.74 -26.26
CA HIS A 296 5.97 37.76 -27.63
C HIS A 296 7.15 36.79 -27.72
N VAL A 297 7.07 35.89 -28.69
CA VAL A 297 8.20 35.08 -29.18
C VAL A 297 8.81 35.87 -30.34
N ASN A 298 10.13 36.06 -30.35
CA ASN A 298 10.96 35.82 -31.53
C ASN A 298 12.47 35.87 -31.23
N THR A 299 13.10 34.74 -31.61
CA THR A 299 14.44 34.53 -32.22
C THR A 299 15.54 35.58 -32.07
N ASP A 300 16.70 35.18 -31.53
CA ASP A 300 17.89 34.92 -32.36
C ASP A 300 19.05 34.30 -31.56
N GLY A 301 19.87 33.51 -32.25
CA GLY A 301 20.89 32.64 -31.67
C GLY A 301 22.10 33.37 -31.09
N MET A 302 22.61 32.86 -29.97
CA MET A 302 23.98 33.11 -29.51
C MET A 302 24.59 31.85 -28.89
N ASN A 303 25.88 31.71 -29.17
CA ASN A 303 26.74 30.54 -29.05
C ASN A 303 27.08 30.15 -27.58
N LEU A 304 26.96 28.86 -27.27
CA LEU A 304 27.13 28.24 -25.93
C LEU A 304 28.58 28.27 -25.40
N ASP A 305 29.56 28.70 -26.21
CA ASP A 305 30.97 28.79 -25.79
C ASP A 305 31.37 30.14 -25.18
N SER A 306 30.54 31.19 -25.27
CA SER A 306 30.83 32.50 -24.65
C SER A 306 30.47 32.53 -23.15
N LEU A 307 29.46 31.75 -22.73
CA LEU A 307 29.01 31.71 -21.33
C LEU A 307 29.97 30.95 -20.39
N ARG A 308 30.87 30.13 -20.95
CA ARG A 308 31.82 29.32 -20.17
C ARG A 308 33.08 30.06 -19.71
N LYS A 309 33.38 31.24 -20.28
CA LYS A 309 34.58 32.02 -19.92
C LYS A 309 34.34 33.13 -18.90
N SER A 310 33.09 33.51 -18.61
CA SER A 310 32.79 34.58 -17.65
C SER A 310 32.59 34.11 -16.19
N LEU A 311 32.62 32.80 -15.93
CA LEU A 311 32.42 32.22 -14.58
C LEU A 311 33.70 31.67 -13.92
N ARG A 312 34.89 32.01 -14.43
CA ARG A 312 36.17 31.48 -13.92
C ARG A 312 37.21 32.52 -13.49
N ALA A 313 36.85 33.80 -13.40
CA ALA A 313 37.80 34.84 -13.00
C ALA A 313 37.13 35.88 -12.11
N GLU A 314 36.75 35.49 -10.90
CA GLU A 314 36.64 36.41 -9.77
C GLU A 314 36.50 35.57 -8.50
N ASN A 315 37.63 35.24 -7.88
CA ASN A 315 37.76 35.01 -6.44
C ASN A 315 39.24 34.84 -6.12
N THR A 316 39.96 35.96 -6.13
CA THR A 316 41.23 36.09 -5.42
C THR A 316 41.10 37.29 -4.51
N LEU A 317 41.38 37.07 -3.22
CA LEU A 317 41.60 38.06 -2.15
C LEU A 317 40.34 38.63 -1.47
N HIS A 318 39.87 37.93 -0.43
CA HIS A 318 39.76 38.55 0.89
C HIS A 318 39.78 37.50 2.02
N GLU A 319 40.80 37.62 2.88
CA GLU A 319 40.99 36.85 4.10
C GLU A 319 39.98 37.23 5.21
N LYS A 320 39.67 36.21 6.02
CA LYS A 320 39.17 36.24 7.41
C LYS A 320 37.73 36.72 7.65
N LYS A 321 36.83 35.75 7.63
CA LYS A 321 36.11 35.25 8.83
C LYS A 321 35.63 33.84 8.51
N THR A 322 36.16 32.85 9.22
CA THR A 322 35.68 31.47 9.19
C THR A 322 34.27 31.43 9.78
N ASP A 323 33.27 31.60 8.91
CA ASP A 323 31.91 31.18 9.20
C ASP A 323 31.85 29.68 8.87
N THR A 324 32.19 28.85 9.86
CA THR A 324 31.89 27.42 9.80
C THR A 324 30.38 27.29 9.82
N THR A 325 29.74 27.36 8.65
CA THR A 325 28.46 26.71 8.42
C THR A 325 28.68 25.23 8.69
N LYS A 326 28.44 24.83 9.95
CA LYS A 326 28.27 23.43 10.33
C LYS A 326 27.17 22.90 9.42
N TYR A 327 27.54 22.18 8.36
CA TYR A 327 26.69 21.14 7.81
C TYR A 327 26.43 20.18 8.96
N CYS A 328 25.37 20.45 9.72
CA CYS A 328 24.98 19.64 10.85
C CYS A 328 24.48 18.34 10.25
N ARG A 329 25.34 17.30 10.25
CA ARG A 329 24.98 15.97 9.78
C ARG A 329 23.64 15.62 10.44
N PRO A 330 22.61 15.22 9.67
CA PRO A 330 21.33 14.85 10.26
C PRO A 330 21.57 13.81 11.37
N SER A 331 20.77 13.85 12.45
CA SER A 331 20.90 12.82 13.47
C SER A 331 20.64 11.44 12.83
N LEU A 332 21.32 10.39 13.31
CA LEU A 332 21.12 9.02 12.83
C LEU A 332 19.64 8.62 12.78
N HIS A 333 18.85 9.11 13.73
CA HIS A 333 17.39 8.96 13.74
C HIS A 333 16.71 9.59 12.51
N LYS A 334 17.08 10.82 12.13
CA LYS A 334 16.55 11.48 10.92
C LYS A 334 16.97 10.72 9.65
N GLU A 335 18.21 10.27 9.56
CA GLU A 335 18.70 9.47 8.42
C GLU A 335 17.91 8.15 8.31
N SER A 336 17.74 7.44 9.42
CA SER A 336 16.99 6.18 9.47
C SER A 336 15.49 6.36 9.14
N ILE A 337 14.88 7.48 9.56
CA ILE A 337 13.52 7.83 9.13
C ILE A 337 13.46 8.10 7.63
N SER A 338 14.40 8.87 7.08
CA SER A 338 14.45 9.13 5.63
C SER A 338 14.64 7.84 4.84
N PHE A 339 15.50 6.94 5.32
CA PHE A 339 15.69 5.61 4.75
C PHE A 339 14.41 4.78 4.83
N MET A 340 13.72 4.74 5.98
CA MET A 340 12.41 4.09 6.12
C MET A 340 11.40 4.61 5.10
N LYS A 341 11.33 5.94 4.91
CA LYS A 341 10.42 6.54 3.93
C LYS A 341 10.72 6.05 2.53
N GLY A 342 11.98 6.14 2.09
CA GLY A 342 12.38 5.72 0.76
C GLY A 342 12.11 4.23 0.50
N VAL A 343 12.51 3.36 1.45
CA VAL A 343 12.30 1.91 1.35
C VAL A 343 10.81 1.55 1.35
N MET A 344 10.00 2.20 2.18
CA MET A 344 8.55 2.01 2.17
C MET A 344 7.92 2.51 0.87
N ASP A 345 8.29 3.68 0.37
CA ASP A 345 7.66 4.25 -0.81
C ASP A 345 8.02 3.50 -2.10
N GLU A 346 9.25 2.99 -2.20
CA GLU A 346 9.65 2.09 -3.29
C GLU A 346 8.66 0.92 -3.41
N CYS A 347 8.38 0.23 -2.31
CA CYS A 347 7.55 -0.98 -2.33
C CYS A 347 6.06 -0.73 -2.11
N THR A 348 5.66 0.46 -1.63
CA THR A 348 4.30 0.69 -1.14
C THR A 348 3.62 1.98 -1.62
N HIS A 349 4.29 2.90 -2.29
CA HIS A 349 3.57 4.05 -2.81
C HIS A 349 2.73 3.64 -4.03
N MET A 350 1.42 3.91 -4.05
CA MET A 350 0.56 3.44 -5.16
C MET A 350 0.88 4.07 -6.51
N ALA A 351 1.42 5.30 -6.56
CA ALA A 351 1.84 5.94 -7.81
C ALA A 351 3.04 5.24 -8.47
N ASN A 352 3.69 4.35 -7.72
CA ASN A 352 4.79 3.54 -8.17
C ASN A 352 4.28 2.28 -8.91
N PHE A 353 2.97 2.00 -8.87
CA PHE A 353 2.35 0.86 -9.53
C PHE A 353 1.48 1.34 -10.70
N SER A 354 1.14 0.41 -11.59
CA SER A 354 0.25 0.69 -12.72
C SER A 354 -1.13 1.17 -12.25
N VAL A 355 -1.72 2.12 -12.96
CA VAL A 355 -3.08 2.58 -12.66
C VAL A 355 -4.08 1.46 -13.01
N PRO A 356 -5.03 1.09 -12.12
CA PRO A 356 -6.09 0.14 -12.42
C PRO A 356 -6.84 0.51 -13.72
N VAL A 357 -7.30 -0.50 -14.46
CA VAL A 357 -7.90 -0.31 -15.80
C VAL A 357 -9.07 0.67 -15.79
N ASP A 358 -9.89 0.64 -14.74
CA ASP A 358 -10.98 1.60 -14.56
C ASP A 358 -11.08 2.03 -13.10
N THR A 359 -10.52 3.20 -12.83
CA THR A 359 -10.49 3.84 -11.50
C THR A 359 -11.88 4.30 -11.03
N SER A 360 -12.86 4.47 -11.92
CA SER A 360 -14.22 4.85 -11.53
C SER A 360 -14.98 3.76 -10.79
N LEU A 361 -14.48 2.53 -10.82
CA LEU A 361 -15.00 1.37 -10.06
C LEU A 361 -14.49 1.30 -8.62
N ILE A 362 -13.57 2.20 -8.26
CA ILE A 362 -12.91 2.18 -6.96
C ILE A 362 -13.70 3.02 -5.96
N ILE A 363 -14.10 2.41 -4.84
CA ILE A 363 -14.75 3.09 -3.71
C ILE A 363 -13.91 2.88 -2.46
N VAL A 364 -13.15 3.91 -2.09
CA VAL A 364 -12.33 3.93 -0.88
C VAL A 364 -13.18 4.32 0.33
N VAL A 365 -13.05 3.60 1.44
CA VAL A 365 -13.75 3.96 2.70
C VAL A 365 -12.74 4.40 3.75
N GLN A 366 -12.87 5.63 4.27
CA GLN A 366 -11.92 6.24 5.21
C GLN A 366 -12.57 6.68 6.52
N ALA A 367 -11.88 6.47 7.63
CA ALA A 367 -12.22 7.09 8.90
C ALA A 367 -11.72 8.55 8.95
N LYS A 368 -12.57 9.49 9.38
CA LYS A 368 -12.22 10.92 9.49
C LYS A 368 -11.13 11.18 10.53
N GLU A 369 -11.16 10.46 11.65
CA GLU A 369 -10.28 10.66 12.80
C GLU A 369 -9.21 9.57 12.92
N ASP A 370 -8.85 8.93 11.80
CA ASP A 370 -7.90 7.83 11.71
C ASP A 370 -6.51 8.22 12.26
N ALA A 371 -6.05 7.53 13.30
CA ALA A 371 -4.71 7.73 13.87
C ALA A 371 -3.64 6.78 13.31
N TYR A 372 -4.07 5.72 12.63
CA TYR A 372 -3.21 4.66 12.11
C TYR A 372 -2.70 4.99 10.71
N ILE A 373 -3.52 5.64 9.90
CA ILE A 373 -3.20 6.01 8.53
C ILE A 373 -3.21 7.55 8.40
N PRO A 374 -2.13 8.24 8.82
CA PRO A 374 -2.01 9.68 8.62
C PRO A 374 -2.03 10.01 7.13
N ARG A 375 -2.83 11.02 6.77
CA ARG A 375 -2.99 11.51 5.40
C ARG A 375 -2.40 12.90 5.18
N THR A 376 -1.96 13.59 6.24
CA THR A 376 -1.35 14.92 6.11
C THR A 376 -0.03 14.81 5.38
N GLY A 377 0.14 15.66 4.36
CA GLY A 377 1.26 15.55 3.41
C GLY A 377 1.07 14.42 2.42
N VAL A 378 0.34 13.35 2.72
CA VAL A 378 0.30 12.19 1.82
C VAL A 378 -0.50 12.46 0.54
N LEU A 379 0.07 12.17 -0.64
CA LEU A 379 -0.63 12.28 -1.93
C LEU A 379 -1.98 11.54 -1.88
N SER A 380 -3.04 12.18 -2.37
CA SER A 380 -4.38 11.61 -2.28
C SER A 380 -4.61 10.50 -3.29
N LEU A 381 -5.49 9.55 -2.96
CA LEU A 381 -5.84 8.48 -3.89
C LEU A 381 -6.53 9.02 -5.15
N GLN A 382 -7.26 10.13 -5.08
CA GLN A 382 -7.85 10.75 -6.28
C GLN A 382 -6.82 11.36 -7.22
N GLU A 383 -5.69 11.85 -6.70
CA GLU A 383 -4.58 12.34 -7.52
C GLU A 383 -3.88 11.17 -8.24
N ILE A 384 -3.73 10.03 -7.56
CA ILE A 384 -3.09 8.83 -8.13
C ILE A 384 -4.05 8.09 -9.08
N TRP A 385 -5.32 7.99 -8.70
CA TRP A 385 -6.38 7.27 -9.41
C TRP A 385 -7.57 8.20 -9.67
N PRO A 386 -7.49 9.06 -10.71
CA PRO A 386 -8.57 9.99 -11.06
C PRO A 386 -9.90 9.27 -11.24
N GLY A 387 -10.96 9.79 -10.63
CA GLY A 387 -12.32 9.20 -10.72
C GLY A 387 -12.66 8.18 -9.63
N CYS A 388 -11.72 7.78 -8.76
CA CYS A 388 -12.07 6.97 -7.59
C CYS A 388 -12.93 7.78 -6.60
N GLU A 389 -13.90 7.12 -5.96
CA GLU A 389 -14.73 7.72 -4.92
C GLU A 389 -14.08 7.51 -3.55
N VAL A 390 -14.06 8.54 -2.69
CA VAL A 390 -13.67 8.38 -1.28
C VAL A 390 -14.86 8.71 -0.38
N ARG A 391 -15.31 7.71 0.37
CA ARG A 391 -16.37 7.81 1.38
C ARG A 391 -15.76 7.97 2.77
N TYR A 392 -16.16 9.01 3.46
CA TYR A 392 -15.72 9.27 4.83
C TYR A 392 -16.76 8.82 5.85
N LEU A 393 -16.32 8.07 6.86
CA LEU A 393 -17.12 7.73 8.03
C LEU A 393 -16.60 8.45 9.29
N ASN A 394 -17.50 8.71 10.22
CA ASN A 394 -17.17 9.32 11.51
C ASN A 394 -16.50 8.28 12.44
N GLY A 395 -15.56 8.73 13.27
CA GLY A 395 -14.77 7.88 14.17
C GLY A 395 -13.33 7.64 13.69
N GLY A 396 -12.60 6.86 14.49
CA GLY A 396 -11.22 6.44 14.23
C GLY A 396 -11.11 5.06 13.59
N HIS A 397 -9.88 4.66 13.29
CA HIS A 397 -9.55 3.42 12.61
C HIS A 397 -10.08 2.19 13.36
N ILE A 398 -9.85 2.13 14.67
CA ILE A 398 -10.20 0.97 15.48
C ILE A 398 -11.72 0.88 15.66
N SER A 399 -12.39 2.00 15.94
CA SER A 399 -13.85 2.03 16.01
C SER A 399 -14.51 1.64 14.69
N ALA A 400 -13.94 2.07 13.56
CA ALA A 400 -14.45 1.71 12.25
C ALA A 400 -14.27 0.22 11.96
N TYR A 401 -13.08 -0.31 12.23
CA TYR A 401 -12.75 -1.73 12.07
C TYR A 401 -13.60 -2.65 12.95
N LEU A 402 -14.02 -2.19 14.14
CA LEU A 402 -14.84 -2.95 15.07
C LEU A 402 -16.34 -2.86 14.77
N PHE A 403 -16.84 -1.73 14.26
CA PHE A 403 -18.29 -1.46 14.26
C PHE A 403 -18.89 -1.00 12.93
N LYS A 404 -18.11 -0.83 11.85
CA LYS A 404 -18.61 -0.24 10.58
C LYS A 404 -18.60 -1.22 9.41
N GLN A 405 -18.70 -2.52 9.69
CA GLN A 405 -18.68 -3.57 8.66
C GLN A 405 -19.86 -3.46 7.69
N ASN A 406 -21.01 -2.98 8.15
CA ASN A 406 -22.15 -2.69 7.28
C ASN A 406 -21.83 -1.61 6.23
N VAL A 407 -21.09 -0.57 6.60
CA VAL A 407 -20.63 0.48 5.67
C VAL A 407 -19.66 -0.09 4.63
N PHE A 408 -18.75 -0.97 5.06
CA PHE A 408 -17.81 -1.64 4.15
C PHE A 408 -18.56 -2.54 3.16
N ARG A 409 -19.53 -3.33 3.62
CA ARG A 409 -20.37 -4.16 2.75
C ARG A 409 -21.19 -3.34 1.77
N GLN A 410 -21.78 -2.23 2.21
CA GLN A 410 -22.52 -1.34 1.32
C GLN A 410 -21.63 -0.78 0.20
N ALA A 411 -20.40 -0.37 0.51
CA ALA A 411 -19.45 0.08 -0.50
C ALA A 411 -19.10 -1.03 -1.52
N ILE A 412 -18.98 -2.28 -1.05
CA ILE A 412 -18.81 -3.45 -1.94
C ILE A 412 -20.00 -3.58 -2.88
N TYR A 413 -21.23 -3.57 -2.38
CA TYR A 413 -22.41 -3.72 -3.22
C TYR A 413 -22.54 -2.60 -4.24
N ASP A 414 -22.26 -1.36 -3.85
CA ASP A 414 -22.33 -0.20 -4.74
C ASP A 414 -21.29 -0.28 -5.86
N ALA A 415 -20.06 -0.70 -5.55
CA ALA A 415 -19.00 -0.87 -6.54
C ALA A 415 -19.31 -1.99 -7.53
N PHE A 416 -19.85 -3.12 -7.05
CA PHE A 416 -20.30 -4.23 -7.91
C PHE A 416 -21.48 -3.82 -8.80
N ASN A 417 -22.45 -3.07 -8.26
CA ASN A 417 -23.56 -2.53 -9.05
C ASN A 417 -23.06 -1.57 -10.13
N ARG A 418 -22.11 -0.67 -9.79
CA ARG A 418 -21.47 0.23 -10.75
C ARG A 418 -20.79 -0.52 -11.89
N PHE A 419 -20.08 -1.61 -11.57
CA PHE A 419 -19.47 -2.46 -12.57
C PHE A 419 -20.49 -3.12 -13.49
N CYS A 420 -21.52 -3.78 -12.94
CA CYS A 420 -22.55 -4.43 -13.75
C CYS A 420 -23.30 -3.45 -14.67
N LEU A 421 -23.50 -2.19 -14.22
CA LEU A 421 -24.13 -1.15 -15.03
C LEU A 421 -23.22 -0.67 -16.18
N LYS A 422 -21.92 -0.54 -15.92
CA LYS A 422 -20.95 -0.04 -16.89
C LYS A 422 -20.47 -1.12 -17.87
N TYR A 423 -20.40 -2.37 -17.42
CA TYR A 423 -19.86 -3.52 -18.15
C TYR A 423 -20.84 -4.71 -18.17
N PRO A 424 -22.06 -4.55 -18.73
CA PRO A 424 -23.09 -5.61 -18.68
C PRO A 424 -22.73 -6.88 -19.47
N ASN A 425 -21.81 -6.79 -20.43
CA ASN A 425 -21.50 -7.87 -21.39
C ASN A 425 -20.08 -8.45 -21.25
N GLN A 426 -19.29 -8.05 -20.24
CA GLN A 426 -17.95 -8.60 -20.01
C GLN A 426 -18.03 -9.89 -19.20
N HIS A 427 -18.61 -10.97 -19.76
CA HIS A 427 -18.65 -12.29 -19.12
C HIS A 427 -17.37 -13.10 -19.33
#